data_AF-Q2W0C5-F1
#
_entry.id   AF-Q2W0C5-F1
#
_cell.length_a   1.000
_cell.length_b   1.000
_cell.length_c   1.000
_cell.angle_alpha   90.00
_cell.angle_beta   90.00
_cell.angle_gamma   90.00
#
_symmetry.space_group_name_H-M   'P 1'
#
loop_
_entity.id
_entity.type
_entity.pdbx_description
1 polymer ?
#
loop_
_entity_poly.entity_id
_entity_poly.type
_entity_poly.pdbx_seq_one_letter_code
_entity_poly.pdbx_strand_id
1 'polypeptide(L)'
;MSIALKYTVQAGDSYWQISANINACAGVSASQIETANPGISASGLLVGQTINIPTPSTGAVALRYVVQPGDSYWQIATNINACAGVTAQDIEGANPGVPAASLQVGMVISIPAAAQPQPEPVPAPNIGYWRRTWGACVPPSGATLGLAFSGWADPASALADSAAALSGLEGVKYITLGGGNDNGRFTAQDLDKINAAITGGQFAAYGGIAYDIENGDSGLASAFQGAFALAKANGFLVLVTVSHTAPYGIGDADTLMAAFFQDANIDFLSPQLYTNGDETANDYQITSGTTVTWAQYAKARAAVIPSIVTASLYPDAQQVLANHGVTTQGYVVWNC
;
A
#
# COMPACT_ATOMS: atom_id res chain seq x y z
N MET A 1 19.92 -17.00 8.24
CA MET A 1 18.59 -17.38 8.75
C MET A 1 18.70 -17.62 10.25
N SER A 2 17.75 -17.16 11.05
CA SER A 2 17.68 -17.48 12.49
C SER A 2 17.09 -18.88 12.68
N ILE A 3 17.45 -19.57 13.76
CA ILE A 3 16.81 -20.83 14.14
C ILE A 3 15.50 -20.51 14.84
N ALA A 4 14.38 -20.99 14.30
CA ALA A 4 13.05 -20.74 14.83
C ALA A 4 12.49 -21.93 15.60
N LEU A 5 12.84 -23.16 15.20
CA LEU A 5 12.31 -24.38 15.80
C LEU A 5 13.45 -25.38 16.03
N LYS A 6 13.43 -26.08 17.18
CA LYS A 6 14.29 -27.23 17.44
C LYS A 6 13.46 -28.48 17.30
N TYR A 7 13.86 -29.37 16.40
CA TYR A 7 13.10 -30.56 16.06
C TYR A 7 13.84 -31.82 16.51
N THR A 8 13.20 -32.69 17.27
CA THR A 8 13.74 -34.01 17.60
C THR A 8 13.35 -35.01 16.51
N VAL A 9 14.36 -35.56 15.83
CA VAL A 9 14.22 -36.56 14.78
C VAL A 9 13.47 -37.79 15.30
N GLN A 10 12.44 -38.19 14.56
CA GLN A 10 11.59 -39.35 14.80
C GLN A 10 11.98 -40.52 13.87
N ALA A 11 11.43 -41.70 14.17
CA ALA A 11 11.64 -42.88 13.34
C ALA A 11 11.08 -42.67 11.92
N GLY A 12 11.91 -42.87 10.90
CA GLY A 12 11.53 -42.74 9.49
C GLY A 12 11.71 -41.33 8.89
N ASP A 13 12.23 -40.38 9.66
CA ASP A 13 12.44 -39.03 9.17
C ASP A 13 13.59 -38.91 8.15
N SER A 14 13.41 -37.95 7.24
CA SER A 14 14.46 -37.37 6.40
C SER A 14 14.27 -35.85 6.38
N TYR A 15 15.28 -35.07 6.01
CA TYR A 15 15.11 -33.62 5.87
C TYR A 15 13.97 -33.24 4.92
N TRP A 16 13.79 -34.02 3.85
CA TRP A 16 12.67 -33.84 2.93
C TRP A 16 11.33 -34.05 3.64
N GLN A 17 11.15 -35.17 4.34
CA GLN A 17 9.89 -35.45 5.04
C GLN A 17 9.60 -34.44 6.16
N ILE A 18 10.62 -34.04 6.91
CA ILE A 18 10.50 -33.03 7.98
C ILE A 18 10.03 -31.71 7.38
N SER A 19 10.71 -31.20 6.34
CA SER A 19 10.32 -29.94 5.68
C SER A 19 8.91 -30.00 5.08
N ALA A 20 8.54 -31.10 4.43
CA ALA A 20 7.19 -31.28 3.86
C ALA A 20 6.11 -31.27 4.95
N ASN A 21 6.34 -31.96 6.07
CA ASN A 21 5.41 -32.02 7.18
C ASN A 21 5.25 -30.66 7.89
N ILE A 22 6.35 -29.91 8.07
CA ILE A 22 6.31 -28.54 8.61
C ILE A 22 5.48 -27.65 7.68
N ASN A 23 5.71 -27.70 6.37
CA ASN A 23 4.97 -26.90 5.40
C ASN A 23 3.48 -27.26 5.36
N ALA A 24 3.12 -28.53 5.52
CA ALA A 24 1.73 -28.95 5.63
C ALA A 24 1.02 -28.41 6.91
N CYS A 25 1.78 -28.12 7.95
CA CYS A 25 1.30 -27.50 9.19
C CYS A 25 1.33 -25.96 9.16
N ALA A 26 1.71 -25.32 8.06
CA ALA A 26 1.74 -23.85 7.96
C ALA A 26 0.35 -23.24 8.18
N GLY A 27 0.26 -22.27 9.09
CA GLY A 27 -0.97 -21.62 9.52
C GLY A 27 -1.66 -22.28 10.73
N VAL A 28 -1.05 -23.30 11.35
CA VAL A 28 -1.67 -23.99 12.50
C VAL A 28 -1.71 -23.07 13.72
N SER A 29 -2.83 -23.08 14.44
CA SER A 29 -3.01 -22.33 15.67
C SER A 29 -2.71 -23.16 16.92
N ALA A 30 -2.41 -22.50 18.04
CA ALA A 30 -2.23 -23.14 19.34
C ALA A 30 -3.46 -23.97 19.75
N SER A 31 -4.67 -23.46 19.51
CA SER A 31 -5.92 -24.14 19.85
C SER A 31 -6.15 -25.39 18.99
N GLN A 32 -5.70 -25.38 17.73
CA GLN A 32 -5.75 -26.56 16.87
C GLN A 32 -4.77 -27.64 17.36
N ILE A 33 -3.57 -27.25 17.79
CA ILE A 33 -2.61 -28.20 18.39
C ILE A 33 -3.19 -28.79 19.68
N GLU A 34 -3.76 -27.98 20.57
CA GLU A 34 -4.39 -28.46 21.81
C GLU A 34 -5.53 -29.45 21.52
N THR A 35 -6.40 -29.13 20.55
CA THR A 35 -7.50 -30.00 20.13
C THR A 35 -7.01 -31.35 19.59
N ALA A 36 -5.88 -31.37 18.88
CA ALA A 36 -5.28 -32.59 18.33
C ALA A 36 -4.63 -33.50 19.39
N ASN A 37 -4.53 -33.05 20.65
CA ASN A 37 -3.86 -33.74 21.74
C ASN A 37 -4.79 -33.89 22.97
N PRO A 38 -5.90 -34.63 22.84
CA PRO A 38 -6.86 -34.80 23.93
C PRO A 38 -6.20 -35.42 25.16
N GLY A 39 -6.42 -34.81 26.32
CA GLY A 39 -5.81 -35.24 27.59
C GLY A 39 -4.48 -34.57 27.94
N ILE A 40 -3.96 -33.68 27.08
CA ILE A 40 -2.75 -32.89 27.35
C ILE A 40 -3.15 -31.40 27.37
N SER A 41 -3.37 -30.85 28.57
CA SER A 41 -3.73 -29.44 28.72
C SER A 41 -2.56 -28.52 28.35
N ALA A 42 -2.85 -27.27 27.94
CA ALA A 42 -1.83 -26.28 27.62
C ALA A 42 -0.80 -26.02 28.74
N SER A 43 -1.20 -26.17 30.02
CA SER A 43 -0.32 -26.05 31.18
C SER A 43 0.39 -27.36 31.58
N GLY A 44 0.06 -28.47 30.91
CA GLY A 44 0.51 -29.83 31.25
C GLY A 44 1.52 -30.43 30.28
N LEU A 45 2.13 -29.63 29.39
CA LEU A 45 3.17 -30.10 28.47
C LEU A 45 4.41 -30.54 29.27
N LEU A 46 4.84 -31.79 29.06
CA LEU A 46 6.03 -32.34 29.68
C LEU A 46 7.18 -32.40 28.68
N VAL A 47 8.37 -31.95 29.09
CA VAL A 47 9.58 -32.07 28.25
C VAL A 47 9.81 -33.54 27.87
N GLY A 48 10.05 -33.79 26.58
CA GLY A 48 10.20 -35.13 26.02
C GLY A 48 8.88 -35.80 25.61
N GLN A 49 7.73 -35.21 25.94
CA GLN A 49 6.43 -35.69 25.46
C GLN A 49 6.30 -35.46 23.96
N THR A 50 5.85 -36.47 23.22
CA THR A 50 5.52 -36.31 21.80
C THR A 50 4.07 -35.86 21.67
N ILE A 51 3.84 -34.78 20.92
CA ILE A 51 2.53 -34.24 20.61
C ILE A 51 2.28 -34.26 19.09
N ASN A 52 1.01 -34.29 18.71
CA ASN A 52 0.55 -34.21 17.34
C ASN A 52 0.39 -32.76 16.90
N ILE A 53 0.88 -32.41 15.71
CA ILE A 53 0.61 -31.13 15.07
C ILE A 53 -0.30 -31.38 13.86
N PRO A 54 -1.53 -30.83 13.87
CA PRO A 54 -2.46 -30.98 12.76
C PRO A 54 -2.12 -30.06 11.60
N THR A 55 -2.65 -30.37 10.42
CA THR A 55 -2.78 -29.41 9.32
C THR A 55 -3.97 -28.48 9.58
N PRO A 56 -3.89 -27.17 9.26
CA PRO A 56 -4.93 -26.22 9.64
C PRO A 56 -6.27 -26.47 8.92
N SER A 57 -6.24 -26.95 7.67
CA SER A 57 -7.45 -27.12 6.85
C SER A 57 -8.20 -28.41 7.13
N THR A 58 -7.50 -29.50 7.46
CA THR A 58 -8.12 -30.83 7.57
C THR A 58 -8.09 -31.41 8.98
N GLY A 59 -7.26 -30.88 9.87
CA GLY A 59 -7.03 -31.44 11.20
C GLY A 59 -6.18 -32.72 11.21
N ALA A 60 -5.81 -33.27 10.04
CA ALA A 60 -4.97 -34.46 9.97
C ALA A 60 -3.57 -34.19 10.54
N VAL A 61 -3.00 -35.16 11.26
CA VAL A 61 -1.67 -35.05 11.85
C VAL A 61 -0.60 -35.23 10.76
N ALA A 62 0.10 -34.15 10.43
CA ALA A 62 1.21 -34.17 9.47
C ALA A 62 2.58 -34.18 10.15
N LEU A 63 2.71 -33.58 11.34
CA LEU A 63 3.97 -33.51 12.07
C LEU A 63 3.79 -34.02 13.50
N ARG A 64 4.78 -34.78 14.00
CA ARG A 64 4.90 -35.10 15.42
C ARG A 64 6.10 -34.36 15.99
N TYR A 65 5.89 -33.72 17.13
CA TYR A 65 6.86 -32.84 17.75
C TYR A 65 7.12 -33.28 19.18
N VAL A 66 8.40 -33.33 19.57
CA VAL A 66 8.81 -33.61 20.95
C VAL A 66 8.97 -32.29 21.67
N VAL A 67 8.20 -32.12 22.75
CA VAL A 67 8.20 -30.92 23.58
C VAL A 67 9.61 -30.67 24.14
N GLN A 68 10.13 -29.48 23.87
CA GLN A 68 11.42 -28.98 24.33
C GLN A 68 11.24 -28.14 25.62
N PRO A 69 12.34 -27.90 26.38
CA PRO A 69 12.27 -27.02 27.54
C PRO A 69 11.76 -25.62 27.19
N GLY A 70 10.72 -25.16 27.90
CA GLY A 70 10.14 -23.82 27.72
C GLY A 70 9.03 -23.72 26.68
N ASP A 71 8.64 -24.83 26.04
CA ASP A 71 7.59 -24.83 25.04
C ASP A 71 6.19 -24.57 25.62
N SER A 72 5.36 -23.92 24.81
CA SER A 72 3.91 -23.85 24.95
C SER A 72 3.27 -24.11 23.58
N TYR A 73 1.99 -24.49 23.52
CA TYR A 73 1.30 -24.64 22.22
C TYR A 73 1.38 -23.36 21.37
N TRP A 74 1.34 -22.18 21.99
CA TRP A 74 1.49 -20.91 21.30
C TRP A 74 2.88 -20.73 20.69
N GLN A 75 3.94 -21.03 21.46
CA GLN A 75 5.30 -20.91 20.96
C GLN A 75 5.59 -21.93 19.85
N ILE A 76 5.10 -23.17 20.00
CA ILE A 76 5.24 -24.23 19.00
C ILE A 76 4.55 -23.81 17.69
N ALA A 77 3.29 -23.37 17.76
CA ALA A 77 2.56 -22.89 16.58
C ALA A 77 3.28 -21.73 15.90
N THR A 78 3.71 -20.73 16.68
CA THR A 78 4.46 -19.56 16.18
C THR A 78 5.74 -19.98 15.46
N ASN A 79 6.52 -20.86 16.06
CA ASN A 79 7.79 -21.34 15.50
C ASN A 79 7.57 -22.18 14.23
N ILE A 80 6.54 -23.04 14.19
CA ILE A 80 6.18 -23.81 13.00
C ILE A 80 5.78 -22.88 11.85
N ASN A 81 4.95 -21.88 12.14
CA ASN A 81 4.53 -20.90 11.14
C ASN A 81 5.70 -20.07 10.59
N ALA A 82 6.68 -19.73 11.43
CA ALA A 82 7.91 -19.09 11.00
C ALA A 82 8.79 -19.97 10.09
N CYS A 83 8.61 -21.29 10.12
CA CYS A 83 9.30 -22.24 9.25
C CYS A 83 8.53 -22.55 7.95
N ALA A 84 7.38 -21.93 7.71
CA ALA A 84 6.57 -22.17 6.51
C ALA A 84 7.32 -21.74 5.24
N GLY A 85 7.59 -22.71 4.36
CA GLY A 85 8.38 -22.55 3.14
C GLY A 85 9.83 -23.06 3.24
N VAL A 86 10.26 -23.59 4.40
CA VAL A 86 11.61 -24.14 4.56
C VAL A 86 11.80 -25.37 3.67
N THR A 87 12.98 -25.51 3.06
CA THR A 87 13.35 -26.67 2.24
C THR A 87 14.26 -27.64 3.00
N ALA A 88 14.37 -28.87 2.50
CA ALA A 88 15.34 -29.84 3.03
C ALA A 88 16.77 -29.31 3.05
N GLN A 89 17.15 -28.53 2.02
CA GLN A 89 18.47 -27.93 1.89
C GLN A 89 18.71 -26.84 2.95
N ASP A 90 17.69 -26.05 3.27
CA ASP A 90 17.80 -25.04 4.34
C ASP A 90 18.01 -25.69 5.70
N ILE A 91 17.29 -26.79 5.97
CA ILE A 91 17.46 -27.55 7.21
C ILE A 91 18.86 -28.17 7.26
N GLU A 92 19.34 -28.79 6.19
CA GLU A 92 20.70 -29.34 6.14
C GLU A 92 21.76 -28.25 6.34
N GLY A 93 21.61 -27.09 5.69
CA GLY A 93 22.49 -25.94 5.86
C GLY A 93 22.50 -25.36 7.28
N ALA A 94 21.40 -25.47 8.02
CA ALA A 94 21.30 -25.05 9.41
C ALA A 94 21.92 -26.03 10.41
N ASN A 95 22.33 -27.23 9.95
CA ASN A 95 22.91 -28.29 10.78
C ASN A 95 24.26 -28.76 10.21
N PRO A 96 25.28 -27.87 10.18
CA PRO A 96 26.59 -28.22 9.64
C PRO A 96 27.18 -29.42 10.39
N GLY A 97 27.65 -30.42 9.63
CA GLY A 97 28.19 -31.67 10.18
C GLY A 97 27.16 -32.78 10.39
N VAL A 98 25.89 -32.56 10.03
CA VAL A 98 24.81 -33.55 10.09
C VAL A 98 24.28 -33.79 8.67
N PRO A 99 24.94 -34.63 7.84
CA PRO A 99 24.39 -35.00 6.54
C PRO A 99 23.08 -35.78 6.69
N ALA A 100 22.20 -35.73 5.68
CA ALA A 100 20.91 -36.43 5.71
C ALA A 100 21.02 -37.93 6.09
N ALA A 101 22.09 -38.60 5.65
CA ALA A 101 22.34 -40.02 5.93
C ALA A 101 22.74 -40.31 7.39
N SER A 102 23.05 -39.30 8.20
CA SER A 102 23.43 -39.45 9.62
C SER A 102 22.32 -39.07 10.59
N LEU A 103 21.10 -38.81 10.12
CA LEU A 103 19.98 -38.55 11.01
C LEU A 103 19.69 -39.79 11.87
N GLN A 104 19.61 -39.59 13.18
CA GLN A 104 19.34 -40.63 14.16
C GLN A 104 18.14 -40.24 15.02
N VAL A 105 17.31 -41.21 15.37
CA VAL A 105 16.15 -40.99 16.25
C VAL A 105 16.62 -40.39 17.58
N GLY A 106 15.92 -39.35 18.04
CA GLY A 106 16.26 -38.62 19.26
C GLY A 106 17.26 -37.48 19.06
N MET A 107 17.89 -37.36 17.89
CA MET A 107 18.75 -36.24 17.54
C MET A 107 17.94 -34.94 17.48
N VAL A 108 18.41 -33.88 18.14
CA VAL A 108 17.81 -32.55 18.03
C VAL A 108 18.51 -31.77 16.92
N ILE A 109 17.77 -31.39 15.89
CA ILE A 109 18.24 -30.57 14.78
C ILE A 109 17.62 -29.18 14.83
N SER A 110 18.29 -28.24 14.20
CA SER A 110 17.85 -26.85 14.06
C SER A 110 17.03 -26.70 12.78
N ILE A 111 15.83 -26.14 12.90
CA ILE A 111 15.02 -25.73 11.74
C ILE A 111 15.11 -24.20 11.66
N PRO A 112 15.64 -23.65 10.56
CA PRO A 112 15.67 -22.21 10.37
C PRO A 112 14.25 -21.68 10.15
N ALA A 113 14.01 -20.41 10.51
CA ALA A 113 12.88 -19.69 9.94
C ALA A 113 13.00 -19.73 8.41
N ALA A 114 11.89 -19.95 7.71
CA ALA A 114 11.88 -19.79 6.27
C ALA A 114 12.33 -18.37 5.95
N ALA A 115 13.15 -18.22 4.91
CA ALA A 115 13.34 -16.90 4.32
C ALA A 115 11.96 -16.43 3.89
N GLN A 116 11.35 -15.54 4.68
CA GLN A 116 10.21 -14.78 4.20
C GLN A 116 10.68 -14.17 2.87
N PRO A 117 9.87 -14.17 1.80
CA PRO A 117 10.11 -13.22 0.73
C PRO A 117 10.35 -11.90 1.45
N GLN A 118 11.56 -11.34 1.33
CA GLN A 118 11.75 -9.96 1.75
C GLN A 118 10.59 -9.25 1.06
N PRO A 119 9.69 -8.55 1.78
CA PRO A 119 8.71 -7.74 1.09
C PRO A 119 9.51 -6.99 0.04
N GLU A 120 9.10 -7.08 -1.24
CA GLU A 120 9.72 -6.29 -2.29
C GLU A 120 9.99 -4.91 -1.68
N PRO A 121 11.23 -4.36 -1.81
CA PRO A 121 11.55 -3.11 -1.16
C PRO A 121 10.38 -2.17 -1.41
N VAL A 122 9.64 -1.84 -0.34
CA VAL A 122 8.42 -1.03 -0.46
C VAL A 122 8.85 0.15 -1.30
N PRO A 123 8.23 0.39 -2.47
CA PRO A 123 8.60 1.52 -3.30
C PRO A 123 8.70 2.74 -2.39
N ALA A 124 9.82 3.46 -2.47
CA ALA A 124 10.00 4.65 -1.64
C ALA A 124 8.73 5.50 -1.74
N PRO A 125 8.19 6.02 -0.62
CA PRO A 125 6.92 6.70 -0.63
C PRO A 125 6.96 7.85 -1.63
N ASN A 126 5.87 8.06 -2.35
CA ASN A 126 5.71 9.24 -3.18
C ASN A 126 5.52 10.44 -2.25
N ILE A 127 6.52 11.31 -2.15
CA ILE A 127 6.49 12.49 -1.26
C ILE A 127 6.24 13.71 -2.13
N GLY A 128 5.01 14.21 -2.10
CA GLY A 128 4.57 15.35 -2.89
C GLY A 128 4.36 16.62 -2.08
N TYR A 129 4.30 17.75 -2.76
CA TYR A 129 3.92 19.03 -2.15
C TYR A 129 3.28 20.01 -3.16
N TRP A 130 2.35 20.81 -2.66
CA TRP A 130 1.69 21.89 -3.39
C TRP A 130 2.51 23.19 -3.29
N ARG A 131 3.27 23.51 -4.33
CA ARG A 131 3.96 24.81 -4.47
C ARG A 131 2.98 25.87 -4.94
N ARG A 132 2.25 26.48 -4.01
CA ARG A 132 1.37 27.62 -4.29
C ARG A 132 2.16 28.75 -4.96
N THR A 133 1.63 29.27 -6.06
CA THR A 133 2.27 30.33 -6.85
C THR A 133 2.32 31.68 -6.11
N TRP A 134 1.54 31.84 -5.03
CA TRP A 134 1.47 33.05 -4.20
C TRP A 134 2.02 32.91 -2.77
N GLY A 135 2.91 31.96 -2.51
CA GLY A 135 3.48 31.75 -1.16
C GLY A 135 4.98 31.49 -1.17
N ALA A 136 5.60 31.46 0.02
CA ALA A 136 6.83 30.72 0.21
C ALA A 136 6.50 29.22 0.29
N CYS A 137 7.48 28.35 0.03
CA CYS A 137 7.34 26.92 0.21
C CYS A 137 8.68 26.31 0.55
N VAL A 138 8.72 25.49 1.59
CA VAL A 138 9.85 24.61 1.91
C VAL A 138 9.45 23.18 1.60
N PRO A 139 9.94 22.57 0.51
CA PRO A 139 9.61 21.20 0.15
C PRO A 139 9.93 20.21 1.29
N PRO A 140 9.12 19.16 1.49
CA PRO A 140 9.47 18.08 2.40
C PRO A 140 10.76 17.39 1.93
N SER A 141 11.59 16.96 2.89
CA SER A 141 12.84 16.25 2.57
C SER A 141 12.56 14.98 1.76
N GLY A 142 13.27 14.81 0.64
CA GLY A 142 13.09 13.67 -0.24
C GLY A 142 11.86 13.76 -1.14
N ALA A 143 11.35 14.96 -1.40
CA ALA A 143 10.23 15.17 -2.32
C ALA A 143 10.50 14.52 -3.69
N THR A 144 9.55 13.68 -4.11
CA THR A 144 9.58 12.96 -5.40
C THR A 144 8.66 13.60 -6.43
N LEU A 145 7.74 14.46 -6.01
CA LEU A 145 6.90 15.26 -6.91
C LEU A 145 6.62 16.67 -6.36
N GLY A 146 6.70 17.68 -7.23
CA GLY A 146 6.39 19.07 -6.91
C GLY A 146 5.30 19.61 -7.82
N LEU A 147 4.21 20.13 -7.24
CA LEU A 147 3.01 20.58 -7.96
C LEU A 147 2.97 22.11 -7.97
N ALA A 148 3.12 22.75 -9.13
CA ALA A 148 2.99 24.20 -9.26
C ALA A 148 1.52 24.62 -9.21
N PHE A 149 1.03 24.98 -8.03
CA PHE A 149 -0.40 25.25 -7.80
C PHE A 149 -0.79 26.69 -8.16
N SER A 150 -1.67 26.81 -9.16
CA SER A 150 -2.17 28.11 -9.65
C SER A 150 -3.68 28.31 -9.46
N GLY A 151 -4.46 27.25 -9.26
CA GLY A 151 -5.91 27.36 -9.08
C GLY A 151 -6.71 27.62 -10.37
N TRP A 152 -6.12 27.42 -11.55
CA TRP A 152 -6.74 27.69 -12.87
C TRP A 152 -7.01 26.39 -13.63
N ALA A 153 -8.23 26.21 -14.15
CA ALA A 153 -8.52 25.14 -15.13
C ALA A 153 -8.02 25.50 -16.54
N ASP A 154 -7.98 26.79 -16.88
CA ASP A 154 -7.46 27.28 -18.15
C ASP A 154 -5.93 27.07 -18.25
N PRO A 155 -5.43 26.32 -19.25
CA PRO A 155 -4.03 25.90 -19.29
C PRO A 155 -3.06 27.04 -19.56
N ALA A 156 -3.47 28.09 -20.29
CA ALA A 156 -2.63 29.25 -20.55
C ALA A 156 -2.42 30.08 -19.27
N SER A 157 -3.49 30.27 -18.51
CA SER A 157 -3.46 30.97 -17.21
C SER A 157 -2.66 30.18 -16.18
N ALA A 158 -2.85 28.86 -16.11
CA ALA A 158 -2.08 27.99 -15.23
C ALA A 158 -0.58 28.03 -15.53
N LEU A 159 -0.19 28.01 -16.82
CA LEU A 159 1.20 28.12 -17.24
C LEU A 159 1.83 29.47 -16.86
N ALA A 160 1.10 30.57 -17.08
CA ALA A 160 1.58 31.92 -16.77
C ALA A 160 1.89 32.07 -15.27
N ASP A 161 0.96 31.68 -14.40
CA ASP A 161 1.12 31.83 -12.95
C ASP A 161 2.15 30.83 -12.38
N SER A 162 2.24 29.63 -12.96
CA SER A 162 3.17 28.58 -12.53
C SER A 162 4.63 28.81 -12.95
N ALA A 163 4.88 29.73 -13.89
CA ALA A 163 6.20 29.92 -14.49
C ALA A 163 7.30 30.20 -13.45
N ALA A 164 7.00 31.01 -12.43
CA ALA A 164 7.96 31.35 -11.39
C ALA A 164 8.27 30.17 -10.45
N ALA A 165 7.32 29.24 -10.26
CA ALA A 165 7.49 28.08 -9.39
C ALA A 165 8.34 26.97 -10.02
N LEU A 166 8.29 26.82 -11.35
CA LEU A 166 8.86 25.70 -12.10
C LEU A 166 10.33 25.40 -11.78
N SER A 167 11.17 26.42 -11.65
CA SER A 167 12.61 26.25 -11.42
C SER A 167 12.93 25.68 -10.03
N GLY A 168 12.08 25.94 -9.03
CA GLY A 168 12.25 25.49 -7.65
C GLY A 168 11.48 24.22 -7.29
N LEU A 169 10.86 23.55 -8.26
CA LEU A 169 10.21 22.27 -8.03
C LEU A 169 11.25 21.14 -7.92
N GLU A 170 11.10 20.31 -6.89
CA GLU A 170 11.87 19.09 -6.65
C GLU A 170 11.12 17.86 -7.18
N GLY A 171 11.87 16.82 -7.57
CA GLY A 171 11.29 15.61 -8.13
C GLY A 171 10.65 15.81 -9.51
N VAL A 172 9.64 15.01 -9.81
CA VAL A 172 8.83 15.17 -11.04
C VAL A 172 7.98 16.42 -10.91
N LYS A 173 8.06 17.29 -11.92
CA LYS A 173 7.37 18.58 -11.94
C LYS A 173 5.98 18.41 -12.53
N TYR A 174 4.97 18.85 -11.81
CA TYR A 174 3.58 18.84 -12.25
C TYR A 174 3.09 20.27 -12.50
N ILE A 175 2.47 20.47 -13.66
CA ILE A 175 1.56 21.60 -13.85
C ILE A 175 0.23 21.21 -13.22
N THR A 176 -0.38 22.11 -12.45
CA THR A 176 -1.72 21.87 -11.88
C THR A 176 -2.78 22.56 -12.72
N LEU A 177 -3.93 21.92 -12.87
CA LEU A 177 -5.10 22.44 -13.55
C LEU A 177 -6.30 22.26 -12.63
N GLY A 178 -7.06 23.31 -12.39
CA GLY A 178 -8.25 23.29 -11.52
C GLY A 178 -8.04 23.90 -10.14
N GLY A 179 -9.03 23.73 -9.27
CA GLY A 179 -9.04 24.20 -7.88
C GLY A 179 -10.42 24.65 -7.37
N GLY A 180 -10.52 24.86 -6.05
CA GLY A 180 -11.75 25.19 -5.31
C GLY A 180 -12.33 26.58 -5.52
N ASN A 181 -12.05 27.22 -6.65
CA ASN A 181 -12.47 28.59 -6.94
C ASN A 181 -13.06 28.68 -8.37
N ASP A 182 -13.69 29.81 -8.70
CA ASP A 182 -14.38 29.98 -10.00
C ASP A 182 -13.46 29.76 -11.21
N ASN A 183 -12.17 30.12 -11.10
CA ASN A 183 -11.18 29.93 -12.15
C ASN A 183 -10.73 28.47 -12.29
N GLY A 184 -10.85 27.70 -11.21
CA GLY A 184 -10.48 26.29 -11.12
C GLY A 184 -11.61 25.33 -11.53
N ARG A 185 -12.80 25.86 -11.83
CA ARG A 185 -13.95 25.06 -12.25
C ARG A 185 -13.73 24.44 -13.62
N PHE A 186 -13.91 23.13 -13.74
CA PHE A 186 -13.79 22.43 -15.02
C PHE A 186 -15.07 22.47 -15.85
N THR A 187 -14.92 22.80 -17.13
CA THR A 187 -15.96 22.60 -18.16
C THR A 187 -15.45 21.67 -19.26
N ALA A 188 -16.35 21.21 -20.14
CA ALA A 188 -15.94 20.48 -21.35
C ALA A 188 -14.98 21.32 -22.22
N GLN A 189 -15.19 22.64 -22.27
CA GLN A 189 -14.33 23.55 -23.03
C GLN A 189 -12.91 23.64 -22.42
N ASP A 190 -12.79 23.62 -21.09
CA ASP A 190 -11.48 23.64 -20.45
C ASP A 190 -10.71 22.34 -20.73
N LEU A 191 -11.39 21.19 -20.72
CA LEU A 191 -10.78 19.90 -21.11
C LEU A 191 -10.32 19.91 -22.58
N ASP A 192 -11.10 20.50 -23.49
CA ASP A 192 -10.68 20.67 -24.89
C ASP A 192 -9.43 21.55 -25.01
N LYS A 193 -9.35 22.65 -24.27
CA LYS A 193 -8.14 23.50 -24.23
C LYS A 193 -6.95 22.76 -23.66
N ILE A 194 -7.14 21.97 -22.60
CA ILE A 194 -6.07 21.17 -21.99
C ILE A 194 -5.56 20.14 -23.00
N ASN A 195 -6.46 19.47 -23.72
CA ASN A 195 -6.09 18.52 -24.78
C ASN A 195 -5.29 19.19 -25.90
N ALA A 196 -5.69 20.41 -26.29
CA ALA A 196 -4.94 21.22 -27.26
C ALA A 196 -3.55 21.64 -26.72
N ALA A 197 -3.45 21.97 -25.43
CA ALA A 197 -2.17 22.33 -24.80
C ALA A 197 -1.22 21.12 -24.70
N ILE A 198 -1.74 19.93 -24.38
CA ILE A 198 -0.99 18.67 -24.37
C ILE A 198 -0.44 18.38 -25.77
N THR A 199 -1.32 18.33 -26.78
CA THR A 199 -0.92 18.00 -28.17
C THR A 199 -0.03 19.07 -28.80
N GLY A 200 -0.22 20.32 -28.41
CA GLY A 200 0.64 21.45 -28.81
C GLY A 200 1.98 21.51 -28.09
N GLY A 201 2.26 20.60 -27.14
CA GLY A 201 3.53 20.55 -26.41
C GLY A 201 3.74 21.69 -25.42
N GLN A 202 2.69 22.39 -25.01
CA GLN A 202 2.79 23.56 -24.13
C GLN A 202 3.26 23.18 -22.72
N PHE A 203 3.03 21.93 -22.31
CA PHE A 203 3.46 21.41 -21.01
C PHE A 203 4.84 20.71 -21.04
N ALA A 204 5.64 20.86 -22.10
CA ALA A 204 6.91 20.14 -22.27
C ALA A 204 7.95 20.35 -21.15
N ALA A 205 7.79 21.38 -20.31
CA ALA A 205 8.65 21.63 -19.15
C ALA A 205 8.28 20.80 -17.90
N TYR A 206 7.14 20.09 -17.94
CA TYR A 206 6.60 19.29 -16.84
C TYR A 206 6.69 17.80 -17.18
N GLY A 207 6.82 16.97 -16.15
CA GLY A 207 6.77 15.50 -16.27
C GLY A 207 5.39 14.92 -15.97
N GLY A 208 4.48 15.73 -15.41
CA GLY A 208 3.12 15.31 -15.14
C GLY A 208 2.11 16.45 -15.15
N ILE A 209 0.84 16.08 -15.15
CA ILE A 209 -0.31 16.97 -15.10
C ILE A 209 -1.14 16.54 -13.89
N ALA A 210 -1.36 17.48 -12.97
CA ALA A 210 -2.19 17.31 -11.80
C ALA A 210 -3.54 17.99 -12.05
N TYR A 211 -4.61 17.21 -12.06
CA TYR A 211 -5.98 17.71 -12.17
C TYR A 211 -6.56 17.87 -10.77
N ASP A 212 -6.73 19.12 -10.35
CA ASP A 212 -7.36 19.52 -9.10
C ASP A 212 -8.86 19.68 -9.26
N ILE A 213 -9.56 18.54 -9.23
CA ILE A 213 -10.96 18.42 -9.58
C ILE A 213 -11.77 18.62 -8.31
N GLU A 214 -12.13 19.87 -8.03
CA GLU A 214 -13.00 20.24 -6.91
C GLU A 214 -14.40 20.67 -7.39
N ASN A 215 -14.46 21.45 -8.48
CA ASN A 215 -15.69 21.99 -9.07
C ASN A 215 -15.74 21.75 -10.57
N GLY A 216 -16.95 21.62 -11.13
CA GLY A 216 -17.10 21.50 -12.58
C GLY A 216 -18.54 21.32 -13.06
N ASP A 217 -18.70 21.17 -14.37
CA ASP A 217 -19.95 20.70 -14.97
C ASP A 217 -20.18 19.22 -14.68
N SER A 218 -21.45 18.79 -14.72
CA SER A 218 -21.77 17.36 -14.74
C SER A 218 -21.51 16.71 -16.09
N GLY A 219 -21.38 15.39 -16.12
CA GLY A 219 -21.23 14.61 -17.35
C GLY A 219 -19.82 14.62 -17.94
N LEU A 220 -18.82 15.04 -17.15
CA LEU A 220 -17.43 15.18 -17.61
C LEU A 220 -16.61 13.89 -17.52
N ALA A 221 -17.16 12.78 -17.00
CA ALA A 221 -16.40 11.55 -16.76
C ALA A 221 -15.63 11.07 -18.02
N SER A 222 -16.31 10.89 -19.15
CA SER A 222 -15.65 10.45 -20.39
C SER A 222 -14.63 11.47 -20.92
N ALA A 223 -14.88 12.77 -20.72
CA ALA A 223 -13.98 13.83 -21.16
C ALA A 223 -12.67 13.83 -20.34
N PHE A 224 -12.76 13.65 -19.02
CA PHE A 224 -11.60 13.47 -18.16
C PHE A 224 -10.81 12.20 -18.52
N GLN A 225 -11.48 11.06 -18.69
CA GLN A 225 -10.81 9.82 -19.11
C GLN A 225 -10.05 9.99 -20.44
N GLY A 226 -10.66 10.70 -21.40
CA GLY A 226 -10.01 11.07 -22.66
C GLY A 226 -8.79 11.96 -22.46
N ALA A 227 -8.88 12.97 -21.60
CA ALA A 227 -7.76 13.85 -21.26
C ALA A 227 -6.61 13.10 -20.57
N PHE A 228 -6.93 12.20 -19.64
CA PHE A 228 -5.92 11.39 -18.95
C PHE A 228 -5.21 10.44 -19.92
N ALA A 229 -5.96 9.74 -20.78
CA ALA A 229 -5.39 8.89 -21.81
C ALA A 229 -4.48 9.67 -22.77
N LEU A 230 -4.89 10.89 -23.15
CA LEU A 230 -4.09 11.76 -24.00
C LEU A 230 -2.81 12.22 -23.30
N ALA A 231 -2.88 12.60 -22.02
CA ALA A 231 -1.72 12.96 -21.21
C ALA A 231 -0.71 11.78 -21.16
N LYS A 232 -1.18 10.57 -20.85
CA LYS A 232 -0.34 9.35 -20.85
C LYS A 232 0.29 9.07 -22.21
N ALA A 233 -0.48 9.19 -23.30
CA ALA A 233 0.01 8.99 -24.65
C ALA A 233 1.10 10.00 -25.05
N ASN A 234 1.13 11.17 -24.40
CA ASN A 234 2.16 12.19 -24.58
C ASN A 234 3.27 12.15 -23.51
N GLY A 235 3.34 11.06 -22.73
CA GLY A 235 4.43 10.79 -21.80
C GLY A 235 4.31 11.49 -20.44
N PHE A 236 3.18 12.11 -20.14
CA PHE A 236 2.95 12.72 -18.83
C PHE A 236 2.49 11.68 -17.81
N LEU A 237 2.89 11.86 -16.55
CA LEU A 237 2.19 11.26 -15.41
C LEU A 237 0.88 12.01 -15.14
N VAL A 238 -0.14 11.31 -14.66
CA VAL A 238 -1.45 11.88 -14.32
C VAL A 238 -1.69 11.73 -12.83
N LEU A 239 -1.92 12.86 -12.17
CA LEU A 239 -2.37 12.94 -10.78
C LEU A 239 -3.76 13.55 -10.77
N VAL A 240 -4.70 12.93 -10.05
CA VAL A 240 -6.04 13.47 -9.82
C VAL A 240 -6.21 13.71 -8.34
N THR A 241 -6.62 14.91 -7.95
CA THR A 241 -7.04 15.22 -6.58
C THR A 241 -8.51 15.62 -6.58
N VAL A 242 -9.15 15.34 -5.45
CA VAL A 242 -10.56 15.65 -5.18
C VAL A 242 -10.68 16.11 -3.74
N SER A 243 -11.72 16.86 -3.44
CA SER A 243 -12.04 17.27 -2.07
C SER A 243 -12.54 16.07 -1.27
N HIS A 244 -11.97 15.78 -0.10
CA HIS A 244 -12.36 14.62 0.70
C HIS A 244 -12.46 13.32 -0.12
N THR A 245 -13.65 12.70 -0.20
CA THR A 245 -13.85 11.45 -0.93
C THR A 245 -14.20 11.65 -2.41
N ALA A 246 -14.65 12.84 -2.83
CA ALA A 246 -15.16 13.17 -4.16
C ALA A 246 -15.26 14.69 -4.39
N PRO A 247 -15.20 15.21 -5.64
CA PRO A 247 -15.35 16.65 -5.90
C PRO A 247 -16.64 17.20 -5.32
N TYR A 248 -16.58 18.28 -4.52
CA TYR A 248 -17.77 18.84 -3.88
C TYR A 248 -18.68 19.60 -4.86
N GLY A 249 -18.13 20.12 -5.95
CA GLY A 249 -18.81 21.02 -6.88
C GLY A 249 -19.20 20.39 -8.22
N ILE A 250 -19.37 19.07 -8.28
CA ILE A 250 -19.79 18.34 -9.50
C ILE A 250 -21.05 17.53 -9.20
N GLY A 251 -22.13 17.79 -9.94
CA GLY A 251 -23.46 17.26 -9.61
C GLY A 251 -23.63 15.74 -9.76
N ASP A 252 -22.73 15.08 -10.49
CA ASP A 252 -22.69 13.62 -10.72
C ASP A 252 -21.37 13.00 -10.24
N ALA A 253 -20.81 13.54 -9.14
CA ALA A 253 -19.54 13.13 -8.56
C ALA A 253 -19.42 11.61 -8.30
N ASP A 254 -20.51 10.92 -7.95
CA ASP A 254 -20.52 9.45 -7.80
C ASP A 254 -20.16 8.72 -9.11
N THR A 255 -20.74 9.17 -10.23
CA THR A 255 -20.45 8.62 -11.56
C THR A 255 -19.01 8.93 -11.97
N LEU A 256 -18.57 10.15 -11.70
CA LEU A 256 -17.21 10.59 -11.98
C LEU A 256 -16.17 9.77 -11.21
N MET A 257 -16.35 9.60 -9.89
CA MET A 257 -15.44 8.81 -9.07
C MET A 257 -15.46 7.32 -9.43
N ALA A 258 -16.62 6.77 -9.79
CA ALA A 258 -16.70 5.39 -10.29
C ALA A 258 -15.83 5.19 -11.54
N ALA A 259 -15.76 6.18 -12.43
CA ALA A 259 -14.87 6.17 -13.59
C ALA A 259 -13.39 6.31 -13.17
N PHE A 260 -13.06 7.23 -12.26
CA PHE A 260 -11.67 7.45 -11.81
C PHE A 260 -11.06 6.24 -11.11
N PHE A 261 -11.82 5.52 -10.28
CA PHE A 261 -11.29 4.32 -9.62
C PHE A 261 -10.86 3.23 -10.62
N GLN A 262 -11.49 3.16 -11.79
CA GLN A 262 -11.22 2.13 -12.80
C GLN A 262 -10.26 2.60 -13.91
N ASP A 263 -9.91 3.89 -13.96
CA ASP A 263 -9.07 4.43 -15.01
C ASP A 263 -7.60 4.02 -14.82
N ALA A 264 -7.04 3.34 -15.83
CA ALA A 264 -5.64 2.90 -15.84
C ALA A 264 -4.65 4.02 -16.14
N ASN A 265 -5.15 5.18 -16.60
CA ASN A 265 -4.34 6.32 -16.99
C ASN A 265 -4.06 7.26 -15.83
N ILE A 266 -4.68 7.05 -14.67
CA ILE A 266 -4.38 7.81 -13.45
C ILE A 266 -3.25 7.09 -12.73
N ASP A 267 -2.08 7.73 -12.61
CA ASP A 267 -0.97 7.19 -11.83
C ASP A 267 -1.23 7.38 -10.33
N PHE A 268 -1.76 8.55 -9.97
CA PHE A 268 -1.97 8.97 -8.59
C PHE A 268 -3.39 9.50 -8.35
N LEU A 269 -4.08 8.94 -7.36
CA LEU A 269 -5.34 9.49 -6.86
C LEU A 269 -5.11 10.03 -5.44
N SER A 270 -5.33 11.33 -5.28
CA SER A 270 -4.90 12.13 -4.12
C SER A 270 -6.10 12.78 -3.44
N PRO A 271 -6.90 12.04 -2.65
CA PRO A 271 -8.00 12.65 -1.90
C PRO A 271 -7.47 13.64 -0.86
N GLN A 272 -8.14 14.77 -0.68
CA GLN A 272 -7.78 15.76 0.33
C GLN A 272 -8.30 15.37 1.71
N LEU A 273 -7.40 15.26 2.69
CA LEU A 273 -7.73 15.01 4.10
C LEU A 273 -7.77 16.31 4.91
N TYR A 274 -8.28 17.38 4.29
CA TYR A 274 -8.44 18.70 4.89
C TYR A 274 -9.54 19.47 4.15
N THR A 275 -10.12 20.48 4.79
CA THR A 275 -11.10 21.39 4.19
C THR A 275 -10.46 22.73 3.82
N ASN A 276 -9.69 23.33 4.73
CA ASN A 276 -9.11 24.67 4.55
C ASN A 276 -7.59 24.64 4.37
N GLY A 277 -6.94 23.56 4.78
CA GLY A 277 -5.49 23.41 4.73
C GLY A 277 -4.76 24.06 5.90
N ASP A 278 -5.45 24.37 7.00
CA ASP A 278 -4.88 24.85 8.26
C ASP A 278 -5.17 23.89 9.44
N GLU A 279 -5.81 22.76 9.15
CA GLU A 279 -6.16 21.75 10.13
C GLU A 279 -4.92 21.14 10.78
N THR A 280 -5.04 20.89 12.09
CA THR A 280 -3.98 20.25 12.89
C THR A 280 -4.10 18.72 12.92
N ALA A 281 -5.13 18.17 12.28
CA ALA A 281 -5.39 16.74 12.12
C ALA A 281 -6.03 16.47 10.75
N ASN A 282 -5.91 15.24 10.25
CA ASN A 282 -6.58 14.85 9.02
C ASN A 282 -8.11 14.87 9.19
N ASP A 283 -8.80 15.35 8.17
CA ASP A 283 -10.26 15.37 8.06
C ASP A 283 -10.74 14.25 7.13
N TYR A 284 -11.40 13.25 7.71
CA TYR A 284 -11.91 12.08 7.00
C TYR A 284 -13.40 12.17 6.66
N GLN A 285 -13.98 13.38 6.66
CA GLN A 285 -15.36 13.57 6.23
C GLN A 285 -15.58 12.97 4.83
N ILE A 286 -16.80 12.47 4.60
CA ILE A 286 -17.26 12.10 3.27
C ILE A 286 -17.80 13.37 2.60
N THR A 287 -17.47 13.56 1.32
CA THR A 287 -17.98 14.70 0.56
C THR A 287 -19.51 14.69 0.57
N SER A 288 -20.09 15.81 1.02
CA SER A 288 -21.55 15.99 1.08
C SER A 288 -22.20 15.79 -0.28
N GLY A 289 -23.38 15.15 -0.29
CA GLY A 289 -24.14 14.91 -1.51
C GLY A 289 -23.65 13.74 -2.36
N THR A 290 -22.66 12.97 -1.88
CA THR A 290 -22.13 11.79 -2.58
C THR A 290 -22.31 10.52 -1.76
N THR A 291 -22.22 9.37 -2.42
CA THR A 291 -22.15 8.03 -1.79
C THR A 291 -20.74 7.45 -1.78
N VAL A 292 -19.73 8.23 -2.17
CA VAL A 292 -18.34 7.80 -2.28
C VAL A 292 -17.70 7.69 -0.89
N THR A 293 -17.20 6.50 -0.56
CA THR A 293 -16.61 6.16 0.74
C THR A 293 -15.11 5.89 0.63
N TRP A 294 -14.39 5.99 1.75
CA TRP A 294 -12.98 5.61 1.82
C TRP A 294 -12.71 4.16 1.41
N ALA A 295 -13.64 3.23 1.71
CA ALA A 295 -13.49 1.83 1.31
C ALA A 295 -13.52 1.63 -0.22
N GLN A 296 -14.12 2.55 -0.99
CA GLN A 296 -14.08 2.48 -2.45
C GLN A 296 -12.71 2.80 -3.03
N TYR A 297 -11.86 3.58 -2.33
CA TYR A 297 -10.49 3.85 -2.76
C TYR A 297 -9.62 2.58 -2.80
N ALA A 298 -9.99 1.53 -2.07
CA ALA A 298 -9.31 0.23 -2.15
C ALA A 298 -9.47 -0.45 -3.52
N LYS A 299 -10.43 0.00 -4.32
CA LYS A 299 -10.69 -0.46 -5.68
C LYS A 299 -9.98 0.39 -6.75
N ALA A 300 -9.30 1.46 -6.34
CA ALA A 300 -8.59 2.33 -7.25
C ALA A 300 -7.44 1.56 -7.93
N ARG A 301 -7.33 1.69 -9.25
CA ARG A 301 -6.16 1.21 -9.99
C ARG A 301 -4.93 2.11 -9.78
N ALA A 302 -5.17 3.40 -9.58
CA ALA A 302 -4.15 4.39 -9.27
C ALA A 302 -3.55 4.16 -7.88
N ALA A 303 -2.29 4.57 -7.70
CA ALA A 303 -1.71 4.64 -6.37
C ALA A 303 -2.41 5.73 -5.55
N VAL A 304 -2.89 5.39 -4.36
CA VAL A 304 -3.55 6.36 -3.47
C VAL A 304 -2.49 7.10 -2.66
N ILE A 305 -2.40 8.42 -2.85
CA ILE A 305 -1.43 9.30 -2.18
C ILE A 305 -2.15 10.52 -1.58
N PRO A 306 -2.79 10.42 -0.40
CA PRO A 306 -3.66 11.50 0.11
C PRO A 306 -2.96 12.86 0.20
N SER A 307 -3.69 13.92 -0.14
CA SER A 307 -3.26 15.29 0.16
C SER A 307 -3.50 15.55 1.66
N ILE A 308 -2.47 15.98 2.37
CA ILE A 308 -2.50 16.24 3.83
C ILE A 308 -1.94 17.63 4.14
N VAL A 309 -2.28 18.19 5.30
CA VAL A 309 -1.80 19.54 5.64
C VAL A 309 -0.28 19.57 5.83
N THR A 310 0.27 18.64 6.62
CA THR A 310 1.71 18.54 6.89
C THR A 310 2.16 17.08 6.89
N ALA A 311 3.45 16.84 6.62
CA ALA A 311 4.01 15.48 6.54
C ALA A 311 3.84 14.66 7.84
N SER A 312 3.77 15.32 9.00
CA SER A 312 3.55 14.63 10.29
C SER A 312 2.17 13.98 10.42
N LEU A 313 1.21 14.32 9.56
CA LEU A 313 -0.11 13.71 9.54
C LEU A 313 -0.16 12.42 8.72
N TYR A 314 0.91 12.06 8.00
CA TYR A 314 0.90 10.87 7.15
C TYR A 314 0.74 9.54 7.93
N PRO A 315 1.39 9.32 9.09
CA PRO A 315 1.18 8.09 9.85
C PRO A 315 -0.29 7.84 10.24
N ASP A 316 -1.02 8.91 10.57
CA ASP A 316 -2.47 8.85 10.83
C ASP A 316 -3.24 8.47 9.56
N ALA A 317 -2.96 9.14 8.43
CA ALA A 317 -3.56 8.81 7.12
C ALA A 317 -3.34 7.35 6.73
N GLN A 318 -2.12 6.83 6.92
CA GLN A 318 -1.80 5.42 6.67
C GLN A 318 -2.66 4.49 7.54
N GLN A 319 -2.76 4.77 8.83
CA GLN A 319 -3.50 3.92 9.76
C GLN A 319 -5.01 3.93 9.47
N VAL A 320 -5.61 5.11 9.30
CA VAL A 320 -7.06 5.24 9.11
C VAL A 320 -7.49 4.67 7.77
N LEU A 321 -6.77 4.97 6.68
CA LEU A 321 -7.10 4.45 5.35
C LEU A 321 -6.88 2.93 5.26
N ALA A 322 -5.90 2.37 5.98
CA ALA A 322 -5.73 0.92 6.08
C ALA A 322 -6.94 0.22 6.72
N ASN A 323 -7.62 0.86 7.69
CA ASN A 323 -8.87 0.32 8.26
C ASN A 323 -10.02 0.25 7.24
N HIS A 324 -9.92 1.02 6.15
CA HIS A 324 -10.82 0.96 5.01
C HIS A 324 -10.31 0.06 3.87
N GLY A 325 -9.22 -0.68 4.09
CA GLY A 325 -8.62 -1.55 3.08
C GLY A 325 -7.76 -0.82 2.04
N VAL A 326 -7.45 0.46 2.26
CA VAL A 326 -6.66 1.29 1.34
C VAL A 326 -5.20 1.29 1.78
N THR A 327 -4.31 0.79 0.91
CA THR A 327 -2.86 0.93 1.12
C THR A 327 -2.38 2.17 0.42
N THR A 328 -1.94 3.18 1.18
CA THR A 328 -1.38 4.41 0.60
C THR A 328 0.07 4.22 0.18
N GLN A 329 0.50 4.93 -0.86
CA GLN A 329 1.84 4.82 -1.45
C GLN A 329 2.63 6.14 -1.37
N GLY A 330 2.31 7.00 -0.41
CA GLY A 330 2.82 8.36 -0.33
C GLY A 330 1.76 9.37 0.10
N TYR A 331 2.08 10.65 -0.02
CA TYR A 331 1.22 11.78 0.32
C TYR A 331 1.61 13.04 -0.45
N VAL A 332 0.74 14.04 -0.47
CA VAL A 332 1.05 15.38 -1.00
C VAL A 332 0.79 16.43 0.09
N VAL A 333 1.80 17.19 0.53
CA VAL A 333 1.59 18.21 1.56
C VAL A 333 1.06 19.52 0.99
N TRP A 334 0.02 20.07 1.61
CA TRP A 334 -0.50 21.39 1.28
C TRP A 334 0.34 22.53 1.85
N ASN A 335 0.69 22.45 3.14
CA ASN A 335 1.54 23.44 3.77
C ASN A 335 3.00 23.06 3.58
N CYS A 336 3.52 23.56 2.46
CA CYS A 336 4.84 24.12 2.40
C CYS A 336 4.70 25.65 2.25
#